data_AF-A0A7S4DA08-F1
#
_entry.id   AF-A0A7S4DA08-F1
#
_cell.length_a   1.000
_cell.length_b   1.000
_cell.length_c   1.000
_cell.angle_alpha   90.00
_cell.angle_beta   90.00
_cell.angle_gamma   90.00
#
_symmetry.space_group_name_H-M   'P 1'
#
loop_
_entity.id
_entity.type
_entity.pdbx_description
1 polymer ?
#
loop_
_entity_poly.entity_id
_entity_poly.type
_entity_poly.pdbx_seq_one_letter_code
_entity_poly.pdbx_strand_id
1 'polypeptide(L)'
;YFRSVLRHNIGNYTFQEAFDRTGRIINITVSPINKTDPPRLLNYLTSPHVLVWSAAVCSASVPGVFDASTLLVKGPDGALRPETSTGLTFMDGSMEMDLPAEQLAELFNINHFIVSQVNPHAALLSNITMDNALWSHP
;
A
#
# COMPACT_ATOMS: atom_id res chain seq x y z
N TYR A 1 -15.52 -0.85 -4.89
CA TYR A 1 -15.30 -2.31 -4.97
C TYR A 1 -14.02 -2.74 -4.27
N PHE A 2 -12.84 -2.27 -4.71
CA PHE A 2 -11.52 -2.64 -4.16
C PHE A 2 -11.43 -2.65 -2.62
N ARG A 3 -11.83 -1.55 -1.97
CA ARG A 3 -11.91 -1.44 -0.50
C ARG A 3 -12.71 -2.57 0.16
N SER A 4 -13.82 -2.98 -0.44
CA SER A 4 -14.66 -4.06 0.10
C SER A 4 -13.96 -5.41 0.03
N VAL A 5 -13.25 -5.67 -1.06
CA VAL A 5 -12.46 -6.90 -1.26
C VAL A 5 -11.33 -6.96 -0.24
N LEU A 6 -10.55 -5.88 -0.08
CA LEU A 6 -9.48 -5.84 0.92
C LEU A 6 -10.01 -6.03 2.33
N ARG A 7 -11.09 -5.34 2.69
CA ARG A 7 -11.70 -5.48 4.02
C ARG A 7 -12.26 -6.88 4.28
N HIS A 8 -12.83 -7.54 3.26
CA HIS A 8 -13.33 -8.92 3.40
C HIS A 8 -12.19 -9.93 3.62
N ASN A 9 -11.10 -9.82 2.85
CA ASN A 9 -9.98 -10.76 2.91
C ASN A 9 -9.08 -10.54 4.13
N ILE A 10 -8.81 -9.28 4.48
CA ILE A 10 -7.91 -8.94 5.58
C ILE A 10 -8.68 -8.92 6.91
N GLY A 11 -9.91 -8.42 6.92
CA GLY A 11 -10.66 -8.14 8.15
C GLY A 11 -10.24 -6.83 8.82
N ASN A 12 -10.83 -6.53 9.99
CA ASN A 12 -10.55 -5.32 10.76
C ASN A 12 -9.37 -5.52 11.74
N TYR A 13 -8.24 -5.99 11.23
CA TYR A 13 -7.00 -6.11 12.01
C TYR A 13 -6.13 -4.87 11.87
N THR A 14 -5.58 -4.42 12.99
CA THR A 14 -4.49 -3.43 12.99
C THR A 14 -3.14 -4.08 12.71
N PHE A 15 -2.10 -3.27 12.46
CA PHE A 15 -0.74 -3.79 12.34
C PHE A 15 -0.28 -4.55 13.60
N GLN A 16 -0.59 -4.02 14.79
CA GLN A 16 -0.28 -4.69 16.05
C GLN A 16 -1.03 -6.03 16.17
N GLU A 17 -2.35 -6.04 15.94
CA GLU A 17 -3.15 -7.26 16.04
C GLU A 17 -2.72 -8.33 15.02
N ALA A 18 -2.34 -7.92 13.82
CA ALA A 18 -1.80 -8.82 12.80
C ALA A 18 -0.45 -9.42 13.21
N PHE A 19 0.43 -8.60 13.80
CA PHE A 19 1.71 -9.07 14.33
C PHE A 19 1.51 -10.03 15.50
N ASP A 20 0.72 -9.66 16.50
CA ASP A 20 0.45 -10.49 17.68
C ASP A 20 -0.14 -11.86 17.30
N ARG A 21 -0.98 -11.89 16.27
CA ARG A 21 -1.63 -13.12 15.80
C ARG A 21 -0.68 -14.03 15.00
N THR A 22 0.25 -13.46 14.23
CA THR A 22 0.98 -14.23 13.20
C THR A 22 2.49 -14.27 13.39
N GLY A 23 3.04 -13.38 14.23
CA GLY A 23 4.48 -13.12 14.34
C GLY A 23 5.10 -12.46 13.09
N ARG A 24 4.30 -12.10 12.08
CA ARG A 24 4.79 -11.53 10.82
C ARG A 24 4.72 -10.01 10.83
N ILE A 25 5.80 -9.38 10.40
CA ILE A 25 5.93 -7.93 10.31
C ILE A 25 5.43 -7.48 8.93
N ILE A 26 4.33 -6.74 8.91
CA ILE A 26 3.77 -6.14 7.69
C ILE A 26 4.28 -4.70 7.59
N ASN A 27 4.80 -4.34 6.42
CA ASN A 27 5.27 -2.99 6.09
C ASN A 27 4.52 -2.48 4.85
N ILE A 28 3.91 -1.31 4.93
CA ILE A 28 3.19 -0.68 3.82
C ILE A 28 3.61 0.79 3.73
N THR A 29 4.03 1.24 2.54
CA THR A 29 4.36 2.64 2.27
C THR A 29 3.15 3.39 1.73
N VAL A 30 2.98 4.64 2.17
CA VAL A 30 1.96 5.55 1.67
C VAL A 30 2.55 6.96 1.48
N SER A 31 2.17 7.66 0.42
CA SER A 31 2.57 9.04 0.20
C SER A 31 1.40 9.99 0.46
N PRO A 32 1.57 11.05 1.26
CA PRO A 32 0.54 12.09 1.42
C PRO A 32 0.22 12.75 0.07
N ILE A 33 -1.02 13.22 -0.14
CA ILE A 33 -1.34 14.05 -1.33
C ILE A 33 -0.46 15.30 -1.36
N ASN A 34 -0.19 15.87 -0.19
CA ASN A 34 0.69 17.00 -0.06
C ASN A 34 2.13 16.57 -0.34
N LYS A 35 2.62 16.89 -1.55
CA LYS A 35 3.98 16.53 -2.02
C LYS A 35 5.12 17.11 -1.19
N THR A 36 4.84 18.00 -0.24
CA THR A 36 5.85 18.52 0.69
C THR A 36 6.19 17.53 1.80
N ASP A 37 5.26 16.64 2.15
CA ASP A 37 5.45 15.67 3.23
C ASP A 37 6.07 14.37 2.69
N PRO A 38 7.09 13.80 3.35
CA PRO A 38 7.74 12.59 2.89
C PRO A 38 6.82 11.37 2.98
N PRO A 39 7.06 10.31 2.18
CA PRO A 39 6.36 9.04 2.30
C PRO A 39 6.51 8.44 3.71
N ARG A 40 5.46 7.74 4.17
CA ARG A 40 5.43 7.08 5.48
C ARG A 40 5.50 5.57 5.33
N LEU A 41 6.39 4.94 6.09
CA LEU A 41 6.47 3.49 6.26
C LEU A 41 5.62 3.06 7.46
N LEU A 42 4.51 2.39 7.21
CA LEU A 42 3.55 1.93 8.20
C LEU A 42 3.81 0.47 8.57
N ASN A 43 3.95 0.19 9.87
CA ASN A 43 4.05 -1.14 10.44
C ASN A 43 3.62 -1.16 11.92
N TYR A 44 3.83 -2.27 12.61
CA TYR A 44 3.44 -2.40 14.02
C TYR A 44 4.23 -1.48 14.97
N LEU A 45 5.46 -1.07 14.60
CA LEU A 45 6.27 -0.14 15.40
C LEU A 45 5.84 1.31 15.17
N THR A 46 5.62 1.69 13.91
CA THR A 46 5.37 3.09 13.53
C THR A 46 3.89 3.46 13.53
N SER A 47 2.98 2.49 13.40
CA SER A 47 1.53 2.72 13.24
C SER A 47 0.69 1.53 13.76
N PRO A 48 0.86 1.12 15.03
CA PRO A 48 0.28 -0.12 15.58
C PRO A 48 -1.24 -0.22 15.49
N HIS A 49 -1.94 0.91 15.56
CA HIS A 49 -3.40 0.98 15.61
C HIS A 49 -4.07 1.19 14.24
N VAL A 50 -3.27 1.39 13.19
CA VAL A 50 -3.79 1.55 11.82
C VAL A 50 -4.27 0.20 11.28
N LEU A 51 -5.42 0.21 10.63
CA LEU A 51 -6.00 -0.95 9.96
C LEU A 51 -5.21 -1.29 8.70
N VAL A 52 -4.76 -2.54 8.59
CA VAL A 52 -3.92 -3.02 7.48
C VAL A 52 -4.63 -2.85 6.14
N TRP A 53 -5.93 -3.13 6.07
CA TRP A 53 -6.68 -2.95 4.82
C TRP A 53 -6.77 -1.48 4.39
N SER A 54 -6.81 -0.54 5.34
CA SER A 54 -6.88 0.89 5.00
C SER A 54 -5.54 1.39 4.47
N ALA A 55 -4.43 0.95 5.06
CA ALA A 55 -3.09 1.22 4.54
C ALA A 55 -2.90 0.63 3.14
N ALA A 56 -3.38 -0.61 2.90
CA ALA A 56 -3.33 -1.24 1.58
C ALA A 56 -4.17 -0.48 0.53
N VAL A 57 -5.32 0.08 0.90
CA VAL A 57 -6.11 0.95 0.00
C VAL A 57 -5.29 2.20 -0.35
N CYS A 58 -4.78 2.91 0.65
CA CYS A 58 -3.98 4.13 0.43
C CYS A 58 -2.75 3.87 -0.44
N SER A 59 -2.03 2.77 -0.20
CA SER A 59 -0.83 2.38 -0.94
C SER A 59 -1.12 2.01 -2.40
N ALA A 60 -2.35 1.57 -2.73
CA ALA A 60 -2.75 1.28 -4.09
C ALA A 60 -3.59 2.41 -4.73
N SER A 61 -3.74 3.55 -4.07
CA SER A 61 -4.47 4.71 -4.60
C SER A 61 -3.61 5.45 -5.63
N VAL A 62 -3.55 4.91 -6.85
CA VAL A 62 -2.82 5.50 -7.98
C VAL A 62 -3.61 6.67 -8.58
N PRO A 63 -3.01 7.87 -8.73
CA PRO A 63 -3.66 9.02 -9.35
C PRO A 63 -4.27 8.67 -10.71
N GLY A 64 -5.57 8.95 -10.88
CA GLY A 64 -6.30 8.68 -12.12
C GLY A 64 -6.92 7.28 -12.24
N VAL A 65 -6.57 6.34 -11.35
CA VAL A 65 -7.19 4.99 -11.28
C VAL A 65 -8.06 4.86 -10.04
N PHE A 66 -7.54 5.27 -8.88
CA PHE A 66 -8.25 5.20 -7.60
C PHE A 66 -8.09 6.51 -6.83
N ASP A 67 -9.18 6.99 -6.24
CA ASP A 67 -9.15 8.19 -5.41
C ASP A 67 -8.25 8.00 -4.19
N ALA A 68 -7.63 9.09 -3.76
CA ALA A 68 -6.87 9.12 -2.53
C ALA A 68 -7.75 8.77 -1.32
N SER A 69 -7.17 8.06 -0.35
CA SER A 69 -7.90 7.54 0.80
C SER A 69 -7.25 7.94 2.11
N THR A 70 -8.04 7.94 3.19
CA THR A 70 -7.57 8.23 4.54
C THR A 70 -7.24 6.92 5.28
N LEU A 71 -6.17 6.96 6.09
CA LEU A 71 -5.84 5.88 7.01
C LEU A 71 -6.87 5.79 8.13
N LEU A 72 -7.26 4.58 8.49
CA LEU A 72 -8.19 4.34 9.59
C LEU A 72 -7.48 3.67 10.74
N VAL A 73 -7.74 4.17 11.94
CA VAL A 73 -7.30 3.59 13.20
C VAL A 73 -8.44 2.90 13.92
N LYS A 74 -8.12 1.85 14.66
CA LYS A 74 -9.04 1.18 15.56
C LYS A 74 -8.81 1.69 16.98
N GLY A 75 -9.82 2.32 17.56
CA GLY A 75 -9.77 2.81 18.93
C GLY A 75 -9.84 1.68 19.97
N PRO A 76 -9.53 1.96 21.25
CA PRO A 76 -9.67 1.00 22.34
C PRO A 76 -11.11 0.49 22.52
N ASP A 77 -12.09 1.30 22.12
CA ASP A 77 -13.52 0.97 22.08
C ASP A 77 -13.92 0.11 20.88
N GLY A 78 -12.96 -0.27 20.03
CA GLY A 78 -13.18 -1.00 18.79
C GLY A 78 -13.75 -0.16 17.65
N ALA A 79 -14.03 1.12 17.88
CA ALA A 79 -14.57 2.00 16.86
C ALA A 79 -13.48 2.45 15.86
N LEU A 80 -13.87 2.55 14.59
CA LEU A 80 -12.97 2.96 13.51
C LEU A 80 -13.03 4.47 13.31
N ARG A 81 -11.88 5.13 13.30
CA ARG A 81 -11.76 6.58 13.13
C ARG A 81 -10.67 6.92 12.11
N PRO A 82 -10.72 8.08 11.44
CA PRO A 82 -9.58 8.61 10.71
C PRO A 82 -8.36 8.72 11.62
N GLU A 83 -7.18 8.38 11.12
CA GLU A 83 -5.91 8.55 11.85
C GLU A 83 -5.69 10.02 12.24
N THR A 84 -6.00 10.94 11.33
CA THR A 84 -5.82 12.38 11.54
C THR A 84 -7.13 13.12 11.35
N SER A 85 -7.44 14.04 12.27
CA SER A 85 -8.64 14.89 12.22
C SER A 85 -8.61 15.95 11.11
N THR A 86 -7.44 16.21 10.52
CA THR A 86 -7.24 17.19 9.45
C THR A 86 -7.71 16.73 8.07
N GLY A 87 -8.18 15.48 7.94
CA GLY A 87 -8.62 14.93 6.65
C GLY A 87 -7.46 14.61 5.70
N LEU A 88 -6.25 14.39 6.24
CA LEU A 88 -5.09 13.99 5.44
C LEU A 88 -5.41 12.72 4.65
N THR A 89 -5.13 12.76 3.36
CA THR A 89 -5.36 11.68 2.40
C THR A 89 -4.04 11.25 1.80
N PHE A 90 -3.98 9.99 1.39
CA PHE A 90 -2.79 9.31 0.93
C PHE A 90 -3.04 8.65 -0.41
N MET A 91 -1.96 8.56 -1.19
CA MET A 91 -1.89 7.94 -2.51
C MET A 91 -0.73 6.94 -2.55
N ASP A 92 -0.64 6.22 -3.67
CA ASP A 92 0.45 5.31 -3.94
C ASP A 92 1.79 6.06 -4.00
N GLY A 93 2.74 5.62 -3.17
CA GLY A 93 4.10 6.14 -3.12
C GLY A 93 5.09 5.42 -4.02
N SER A 94 4.65 4.36 -4.73
CA SER A 94 5.49 3.55 -5.62
C SER A 94 6.03 4.33 -6.82
N MET A 95 5.37 5.43 -7.20
CA MET A 95 5.85 6.32 -8.27
C MET A 95 7.09 7.14 -7.86
N GLU A 96 7.36 7.31 -6.56
CA GLU A 96 8.41 8.19 -6.06
C GLU A 96 9.63 7.45 -5.48
N MET A 97 9.48 6.20 -4.99
CA MET A 97 10.62 5.46 -4.41
C MET A 97 10.43 3.93 -4.53
N ASP A 98 11.43 3.24 -5.10
CA ASP A 98 11.58 1.79 -4.99
C ASP A 98 11.72 1.39 -3.50
N LEU A 99 11.37 0.12 -3.16
CA LEU A 99 11.36 -0.47 -1.79
C LEU A 99 12.18 0.33 -0.74
N PRO A 100 11.60 0.74 0.41
CA PRO A 100 12.29 1.56 1.43
C PRO A 100 13.31 0.74 2.24
N ALA A 101 14.34 0.23 1.57
CA ALA A 101 15.29 -0.74 2.11
C ALA A 101 16.10 -0.17 3.28
N GLU A 102 16.53 1.10 3.21
CA GLU A 102 17.27 1.75 4.31
C GLU A 102 16.43 1.86 5.58
N GLN A 103 15.20 2.36 5.49
CA GLN A 103 14.29 2.46 6.64
C GLN A 103 13.96 1.08 7.22
N LEU A 104 13.77 0.06 6.36
CA LEU A 104 13.54 -1.31 6.81
C LEU A 104 14.79 -1.91 7.50
N ALA A 105 15.98 -1.63 6.97
CA ALA A 105 17.25 -2.06 7.57
C ALA A 105 17.44 -1.45 8.96
N GLU A 106 17.14 -0.17 9.13
CA GLU A 106 17.22 0.53 10.42
C GLU A 106 16.19 0.02 11.43
N LEU A 107 14.92 -0.12 11.01
CA LEU A 107 13.84 -0.52 11.92
C LEU A 107 13.96 -1.97 12.40
N PHE A 108 14.44 -2.87 11.54
CA PHE A 108 14.46 -4.31 11.80
C PHE A 108 15.86 -4.92 11.88
N ASN A 109 16.92 -4.11 11.78
CA ASN A 109 18.31 -4.55 11.77
C ASN A 109 18.56 -5.66 10.72
N ILE A 110 18.05 -5.44 9.50
CA ILE A 110 18.17 -6.38 8.37
C ILE A 110 19.11 -5.83 7.30
N ASN A 111 19.82 -6.72 6.61
CA ASN A 111 20.76 -6.37 5.54
C ASN A 111 20.56 -7.18 4.25
N HIS A 112 19.54 -8.05 4.21
CA HIS A 112 19.18 -8.86 3.05
C HIS A 112 17.69 -8.73 2.73
N PHE A 113 17.38 -8.56 1.45
CA PHE A 113 16.01 -8.39 0.95
C PHE A 113 15.75 -9.38 -0.18
N ILE A 114 14.62 -10.08 -0.10
CA ILE A 114 14.07 -10.82 -1.24
C ILE A 114 12.93 -9.98 -1.77
N VAL A 115 13.07 -9.49 -3.00
CA VAL A 115 12.10 -8.61 -3.64
C VAL A 115 11.39 -9.35 -4.77
N SER A 116 10.07 -9.29 -4.78
CA SER A 116 9.23 -9.72 -5.89
C SER A 116 8.45 -8.52 -6.38
N GLN A 117 8.85 -8.00 -7.54
CA GLN A 117 8.12 -6.92 -8.21
C GLN A 117 7.17 -7.54 -9.23
N VAL A 118 5.87 -7.35 -9.03
CA VAL A 118 4.89 -7.60 -10.09
C VAL A 118 4.88 -6.35 -10.95
N ASN A 119 5.17 -6.53 -12.22
CA ASN A 119 5.36 -5.42 -13.13
C ASN A 119 4.11 -5.18 -14.00
N PRO A 120 3.15 -4.33 -13.58
CA PRO A 120 1.85 -4.20 -14.25
C PRO A 120 1.96 -3.64 -15.67
N HIS A 121 3.05 -2.95 -16.04
CA HIS A 121 3.24 -2.49 -17.41
C HIS A 121 3.49 -3.63 -18.40
N ALA A 122 3.93 -4.81 -17.96
CA ALA A 122 4.01 -5.98 -18.84
C ALA A 122 2.60 -6.41 -19.29
N ALA A 123 1.61 -6.37 -18.41
CA ALA A 123 0.22 -6.65 -18.76
C ALA A 123 -0.41 -5.52 -19.60
N LEU A 124 -0.16 -4.25 -19.23
CA LEU A 124 -0.68 -3.08 -19.95
C LEU A 124 -0.06 -2.90 -21.36
N LEU A 125 1.23 -3.18 -21.53
CA LEU A 125 1.92 -3.15 -22.84
C LEU A 125 1.72 -4.43 -23.64
N SER A 126 1.41 -5.58 -23.03
CA SER A 126 1.10 -6.80 -23.78
C SER A 126 -0.16 -6.70 -24.63
N ASN A 127 -1.08 -5.78 -24.29
CA ASN A 127 -2.25 -5.46 -25.11
C ASN A 127 -1.98 -4.40 -26.20
N ILE A 128 -0.80 -3.78 -26.21
CA ILE A 128 -0.43 -2.72 -27.18
C ILE A 128 0.43 -3.27 -28.32
N THR A 129 0.83 -4.55 -28.27
CA THR A 129 1.56 -5.20 -29.38
C THR A 129 0.90 -6.50 -29.81
N MET A 130 -0.31 -6.40 -30.37
CA MET A 130 -0.75 -7.29 -31.45
C MET A 130 -1.45 -6.45 -32.52
N ASP A 131 -0.66 -5.64 -33.23
CA ASP A 131 -1.05 -5.22 -34.57
C ASP A 131 -1.09 -6.46 -35.46
N ASN A 132 -2.31 -6.93 -35.74
CA ASN A 132 -2.64 -7.89 -36.78
C ASN A 132 -2.33 -7.29 -38.17
N ALA A 133 -1.06 -7.13 -38.53
CA ALA A 133 -0.68 -6.55 -39.82
C ALA A 133 0.62 -7.12 -40.43
N LEU A 134 0.95 -8.40 -40.19
CA LEU A 134 2.11 -9.03 -40.84
C LEU A 134 1.82 -10.37 -41.55
N TRP A 135 0.56 -10.74 -41.77
CA TRP A 135 0.19 -11.92 -42.55
C TRP A 135 -0.92 -11.66 -43.58
N SER A 136 -0.90 -10.49 -44.22
CA SER A 136 -1.86 -10.17 -45.28
C SER A 136 -1.19 -9.94 -46.62
N HIS A 137 -0.27 -10.79 -47.05
CA HIS A 137 -0.01 -11.00 -48.48
C HIS A 137 0.29 -12.49 -48.74
N PRO A 138 -0.37 -13.12 -49.74
CA PRO A 138 -0.24 -14.55 -50.05
C PRO A 138 1.08 -14.92 -50.70
#